data_AF-A0A8C3JH48-F1
#
_entry.id   AF-A0A8C3JH48-F1
#
_cell.length_a   1.000
_cell.length_b   1.000
_cell.length_c   1.000
_cell.angle_alpha   90.00
_cell.angle_beta   90.00
_cell.angle_gamma   90.00
#
_symmetry.space_group_name_H-M   'P 1'
#
loop_
_entity.id
_entity.type
_entity.pdbx_description
1 polymer ?
#
loop_
_entity_poly.entity_id
_entity_poly.type
_entity_poly.pdbx_seq_one_letter_code
_entity_poly.pdbx_strand_id
1 'polypeptide(L)'
;INKYPYADATYDEENLIQTIFDLFLAGTETTATTLRWALLYMVVYPDIQAKVQKELDAVLGCSHAICYEDRKKLPYTNAVIHEIQRYSNIVLIALPRQSMKDTELLGFPIPKGTVCVWGSCWQGWSSSLSLPPCYGRLPSPCQKE
;
A
#
# COMPACT_ATOMS: atom_id res chain seq x y z
N ILE A 1 14.55 -1.21 -49.76
CA ILE A 1 13.14 -1.52 -50.08
C ILE A 1 12.83 -2.82 -49.32
N ASN A 2 12.25 -2.91 -48.12
CA ASN A 2 11.39 -2.08 -47.26
C ASN A 2 11.95 -2.07 -45.83
N LYS A 3 11.96 -0.91 -45.16
CA LYS A 3 12.14 -0.80 -43.70
C LYS A 3 10.76 -0.48 -43.10
N TYR A 4 10.20 -1.46 -42.38
CA TYR A 4 8.98 -1.43 -41.54
C TYR A 4 7.65 -1.10 -42.22
N PRO A 5 6.64 -1.96 -42.05
CA PRO A 5 5.61 -1.63 -41.07
C PRO A 5 5.09 -2.89 -40.35
N TYR A 6 5.51 -3.11 -39.10
CA TYR A 6 4.73 -3.96 -38.19
C TYR A 6 4.23 -3.08 -37.07
N ALA A 7 2.98 -2.67 -37.20
CA ALA A 7 2.23 -2.14 -36.09
C ALA A 7 2.04 -3.28 -35.07
N ASP A 8 2.49 -3.03 -33.84
CA ASP A 8 1.66 -3.20 -32.65
C ASP A 8 1.21 -4.63 -32.28
N ALA A 9 2.16 -5.53 -32.01
CA ALA A 9 1.88 -6.66 -31.12
C ALA A 9 2.39 -6.31 -29.73
N THR A 10 1.50 -5.89 -28.83
CA THR A 10 1.79 -5.74 -27.38
C THR A 10 2.29 -7.07 -26.75
N TYR A 11 2.03 -8.20 -27.41
CA TYR A 11 2.42 -9.53 -26.99
C TYR A 11 3.60 -10.04 -27.82
N ASP A 12 4.80 -9.60 -27.45
CA ASP A 12 6.08 -10.09 -27.96
C ASP A 12 6.86 -10.80 -26.83
N GLU A 13 7.78 -11.71 -27.19
CA GLU A 13 8.57 -12.47 -26.21
C GLU A 13 9.45 -11.54 -25.35
N GLU A 14 10.02 -10.48 -25.93
CA GLU A 14 10.81 -9.50 -25.17
C GLU A 14 9.93 -8.76 -24.16
N ASN A 15 8.72 -8.35 -24.56
CA ASN A 15 7.77 -7.69 -23.65
C ASN A 15 7.26 -8.64 -22.55
N LEU A 16 7.11 -9.94 -22.86
CA LEU A 16 6.76 -10.95 -21.86
C LEU A 16 7.86 -11.09 -20.80
N ILE A 17 9.12 -11.17 -21.20
CA ILE A 17 10.26 -11.25 -20.27
C ILE A 17 10.31 -10.00 -19.38
N GLN A 18 10.14 -8.80 -19.96
CA GLN A 18 10.09 -7.54 -19.20
C GLN A 18 8.93 -7.52 -18.22
N THR A 19 7.72 -7.92 -18.64
CA THR A 19 6.53 -7.94 -17.78
C THR A 19 6.71 -8.90 -16.59
N ILE A 20 7.31 -10.07 -16.82
CA ILE A 20 7.61 -11.03 -15.75
C ILE A 20 8.62 -10.43 -14.77
N PHE A 21 9.68 -9.81 -15.27
CA PHE A 21 10.68 -9.16 -14.44
C PHE A 21 10.07 -8.04 -13.58
N ASP A 22 9.26 -7.17 -14.19
CA ASP A 22 8.55 -6.09 -13.49
C ASP A 22 7.61 -6.63 -12.41
N LEU A 23 6.89 -7.73 -12.68
CA LEU A 23 6.02 -8.37 -11.69
C LEU A 23 6.78 -8.85 -10.46
N PHE A 24 7.93 -9.51 -10.66
CA PHE A 24 8.77 -9.98 -9.56
C PHE A 24 9.40 -8.83 -8.80
N LEU A 25 9.95 -7.84 -9.50
CA LEU A 25 10.59 -6.68 -8.86
C LEU A 25 9.56 -5.88 -8.03
N ALA A 26 8.44 -5.52 -8.65
CA ALA A 26 7.39 -4.75 -7.99
C ALA A 26 6.71 -5.52 -6.85
N GLY A 27 6.52 -6.83 -7.01
CA GLY A 27 5.83 -7.68 -6.04
C GLY A 27 6.69 -8.12 -4.86
N THR A 28 7.91 -8.59 -5.11
CA THR A 28 8.73 -9.26 -4.08
C THR A 28 9.34 -8.26 -3.09
N GLU A 29 9.99 -7.21 -3.58
CA GLU A 29 10.73 -6.29 -2.70
C GLU A 29 9.79 -5.45 -1.82
N THR A 30 8.70 -4.95 -2.40
CA THR A 30 7.73 -4.11 -1.69
C THR A 30 6.97 -4.89 -0.61
N THR A 31 6.51 -6.10 -0.91
CA THR A 31 5.76 -6.94 0.05
C THR A 31 6.67 -7.47 1.15
N ALA A 32 7.87 -7.95 0.82
CA ALA A 32 8.84 -8.43 1.81
C ALA A 32 9.22 -7.32 2.80
N THR A 33 9.44 -6.10 2.30
CA THR A 33 9.75 -4.95 3.17
C THR A 33 8.55 -4.57 4.04
N THR A 34 7.32 -4.66 3.52
CA THR A 34 6.09 -4.44 4.32
C THR A 34 5.98 -5.44 5.46
N LEU A 35 6.25 -6.72 5.19
CA LEU A 35 6.21 -7.77 6.22
C LEU A 35 7.29 -7.58 7.27
N ARG A 36 8.51 -7.18 6.88
CA ARG A 36 9.59 -6.86 7.83
C ARG A 36 9.20 -5.75 8.77
N TRP A 37 8.62 -4.66 8.25
CA TRP A 37 8.10 -3.58 9.07
C TRP A 37 6.94 -4.03 9.96
N ALA A 38 6.03 -4.84 9.44
CA ALA A 38 4.92 -5.40 10.23
C ALA A 38 5.44 -6.18 11.44
N LEU A 39 6.41 -7.09 11.23
CA LEU A 39 7.03 -7.84 12.32
C LEU A 39 7.74 -6.93 13.32
N LEU A 40 8.48 -5.92 12.82
CA LEU A 40 9.14 -4.94 13.68
C LEU A 40 8.13 -4.20 14.57
N TYR A 41 7.00 -3.75 14.02
CA TYR A 41 5.96 -3.08 14.81
C TYR A 41 5.30 -3.98 15.84
N MET A 42 5.13 -5.27 15.54
CA MET A 42 4.62 -6.22 16.53
C MET A 42 5.59 -6.39 17.71
N VAL A 43 6.90 -6.41 17.45
CA VAL A 43 7.93 -6.50 18.50
C VAL A 43 8.01 -5.21 19.33
N VAL A 44 7.93 -4.04 18.68
CA VAL A 44 8.01 -2.73 19.36
C VAL A 44 6.74 -2.41 20.15
N TYR A 45 5.57 -2.88 19.70
CA TYR A 45 4.27 -2.61 20.31
C TYR A 45 3.55 -3.91 20.73
N PRO A 46 3.99 -4.56 21.81
CA PRO A 46 3.42 -5.83 22.26
C PRO A 46 1.93 -5.73 22.62
N ASP A 47 1.46 -4.57 23.10
CA ASP A 47 0.05 -4.32 23.38
C ASP A 47 -0.84 -4.43 22.13
N ILE A 48 -0.33 -3.96 20.99
CA ILE A 48 -1.04 -4.01 19.71
C ILE A 48 -1.08 -5.45 19.23
N GLN A 49 0.05 -6.16 19.32
CA GLN A 49 0.14 -7.59 19.00
C GLN A 49 -0.86 -8.42 19.81
N ALA A 50 -0.95 -8.18 21.12
CA ALA A 50 -1.89 -8.90 21.99
C ALA A 50 -3.36 -8.64 21.61
N LYS A 51 -3.71 -7.41 21.22
CA LYS A 51 -5.05 -7.07 20.73
C LYS A 51 -5.38 -7.75 19.41
N VAL A 52 -4.42 -7.81 18.47
CA VAL A 52 -4.59 -8.52 17.20
C VAL A 52 -4.79 -10.02 17.45
N GLN A 53 -3.98 -10.64 18.29
CA GLN A 53 -4.14 -12.06 18.65
C GLN A 53 -5.49 -12.33 19.30
N LYS A 54 -5.94 -11.48 20.23
CA LYS A 54 -7.25 -11.62 20.87
C LYS A 54 -8.41 -11.54 19.87
N GLU A 55 -8.34 -10.66 18.87
CA GLU A 55 -9.36 -10.60 17.82
C GLU A 55 -9.35 -11.87 16.95
N LEU A 56 -8.17 -12.35 16.57
CA LEU A 56 -8.02 -13.58 15.79
C LEU A 56 -8.57 -14.80 16.55
N ASP A 57 -8.23 -14.94 17.83
CA ASP A 57 -8.69 -16.04 18.67
C ASP A 57 -10.22 -16.01 18.86
N ALA A 58 -10.81 -14.82 18.98
CA ALA A 58 -12.25 -14.65 19.15
C ALA A 58 -13.06 -14.96 17.89
N VAL A 59 -12.51 -14.66 16.70
CA VAL A 59 -13.23 -14.79 15.42
C VAL A 59 -12.98 -16.13 14.73
N LEU A 60 -11.73 -16.60 14.74
CA LEU A 60 -11.29 -17.78 13.97
C LEU A 60 -11.06 -19.02 14.84
N GLY A 61 -10.77 -18.82 16.13
CA GLY A 61 -10.38 -19.90 17.03
C GLY A 61 -9.09 -20.61 16.58
N CYS A 62 -8.66 -21.62 17.34
CA CYS A 62 -7.34 -22.25 17.15
C CYS A 62 -7.21 -23.21 15.95
N SER A 63 -8.31 -23.54 15.25
CA SER A 63 -8.34 -24.65 14.27
C SER A 63 -8.69 -24.22 12.85
N HIS A 64 -9.01 -22.94 12.62
CA HIS A 64 -9.37 -22.46 11.29
C HIS A 64 -8.16 -21.93 10.53
N ALA A 65 -7.97 -22.37 9.29
CA ALA A 65 -7.02 -21.77 8.38
C ALA A 65 -7.57 -20.40 7.91
N ILE A 66 -6.80 -19.34 8.08
CA ILE A 66 -7.21 -17.97 7.71
C ILE A 66 -7.50 -17.91 6.20
N CYS A 67 -8.70 -17.47 5.83
CA CYS A 67 -9.07 -17.22 4.45
C CYS A 67 -9.31 -15.72 4.16
N TYR A 68 -9.31 -15.32 2.89
CA TYR A 68 -9.49 -13.91 2.52
C TYR A 68 -10.86 -13.36 2.96
N GLU A 69 -11.89 -14.20 3.02
CA GLU A 69 -13.25 -13.80 3.44
C GLU A 69 -13.31 -13.37 4.91
N ASP A 70 -12.42 -13.90 5.74
CA ASP A 70 -12.33 -13.56 7.16
C ASP A 70 -11.85 -12.14 7.41
N ARG A 71 -11.22 -11.50 6.40
CA ARG A 71 -10.81 -10.10 6.48
C ARG A 71 -11.95 -9.17 6.91
N LYS A 72 -13.19 -9.44 6.48
CA LYS A 72 -14.37 -8.64 6.84
C LYS A 72 -14.75 -8.78 8.31
N LYS A 73 -14.41 -9.90 8.93
CA LYS A 73 -14.68 -10.22 10.34
C LYS A 73 -13.58 -9.71 11.28
N LEU A 74 -12.45 -9.23 10.74
CA LEU A 74 -11.28 -8.77 11.48
C LEU A 74 -11.03 -7.27 11.28
N PRO A 75 -11.93 -6.39 11.76
CA PRO A 75 -11.81 -4.95 11.57
C PRO A 75 -10.54 -4.36 12.19
N TYR A 76 -10.12 -4.84 13.37
CA TYR A 76 -8.94 -4.30 14.07
C TYR A 76 -7.65 -4.72 13.37
N THR A 77 -7.51 -6.00 13.02
CA THR A 77 -6.37 -6.52 12.27
C THR A 77 -6.23 -5.81 10.92
N ASN A 78 -7.34 -5.61 10.20
CA ASN A 78 -7.34 -4.86 8.95
C ASN A 78 -6.90 -3.40 9.15
N ALA A 79 -7.37 -2.74 10.22
CA ALA A 79 -6.93 -1.39 10.58
C ALA A 79 -5.42 -1.33 10.89
N VAL A 80 -4.88 -2.30 11.62
CA VAL A 80 -3.44 -2.38 11.94
C VAL A 80 -2.60 -2.57 10.67
N ILE A 81 -3.02 -3.43 9.74
CA ILE A 81 -2.32 -3.62 8.45
C ILE A 81 -2.30 -2.30 7.66
N HIS A 82 -3.43 -1.60 7.60
CA HIS A 82 -3.51 -0.30 6.95
C HIS A 82 -2.59 0.73 7.63
N GLU A 83 -2.52 0.74 8.96
CA GLU A 83 -1.63 1.62 9.72
C GLU A 83 -0.14 1.31 9.49
N ILE A 84 0.22 0.03 9.36
CA ILE A 84 1.60 -0.37 9.03
C ILE A 84 1.97 0.14 7.64
N GLN A 85 1.10 -0.02 6.65
CA GLN A 85 1.33 0.51 5.30
C GLN A 85 1.42 2.05 5.31
N ARG A 86 0.59 2.70 6.13
CA ARG A 86 0.57 4.14 6.40
C ARG A 86 1.93 4.65 6.84
N TYR A 87 2.50 3.97 7.83
CA TYR A 87 3.63 4.46 8.60
C TYR A 87 4.97 3.99 8.03
N SER A 88 5.03 2.78 7.44
CA SER A 88 6.27 2.22 6.86
C SER A 88 6.76 2.94 5.61
N ASN A 89 5.86 3.63 4.88
CA ASN A 89 6.11 4.37 3.64
C ASN A 89 7.31 3.86 2.81
N ILE A 90 7.19 2.61 2.32
CA ILE A 90 8.31 1.88 1.69
C ILE A 90 8.72 2.52 0.36
N VAL A 91 7.78 3.22 -0.29
CA VAL A 91 8.01 3.94 -1.55
C VAL A 91 8.00 5.44 -1.26
N LEU A 92 9.17 5.97 -0.87
CA LEU A 92 9.35 7.38 -0.50
C LEU A 92 9.00 8.36 -1.63
N ILE A 93 9.25 7.94 -2.87
CA ILE A 93 9.00 8.71 -4.09
C ILE A 93 8.30 7.77 -5.08
N ALA A 94 7.13 8.17 -5.58
CA ALA A 94 6.46 7.37 -6.59
C ALA A 94 7.22 7.42 -7.92
N LEU A 95 7.00 6.42 -8.78
CA LEU A 95 7.65 6.34 -10.07
C LEU A 95 7.44 7.65 -10.87
N PRO A 96 8.51 8.22 -11.46
CA PRO A 96 8.42 9.42 -12.27
C PRO A 96 7.37 9.26 -13.38
N ARG A 97 6.50 10.24 -13.51
CA ARG A 97 5.48 10.31 -14.58
C ARG A 97 5.86 11.42 -15.54
N GLN A 98 5.43 11.33 -16.79
CA GLN A 98 5.66 12.37 -17.79
C GLN A 98 4.34 12.94 -18.30
N SER A 99 4.26 14.27 -18.44
CA SER A 99 3.08 14.90 -19.03
C SER A 99 2.99 14.64 -20.54
N MET A 100 1.90 14.02 -20.98
CA MET A 100 1.67 13.69 -22.40
C MET A 100 1.11 14.87 -23.22
N LYS A 101 0.53 15.86 -22.55
CA LYS A 101 -0.09 17.06 -23.14
C LYS A 101 0.11 18.25 -22.22
N ASP A 102 0.02 19.46 -22.75
CA ASP A 102 0.02 20.66 -21.91
C ASP A 102 -1.20 20.59 -20.97
N THR A 103 -0.97 20.74 -19.67
CA THR A 103 -2.01 20.59 -18.64
C THR A 103 -1.78 21.61 -17.54
N GLU A 104 -2.84 22.16 -16.97
CA GLU A 104 -2.75 23.04 -15.81
C GLU A 104 -3.01 22.24 -14.53
N LEU A 105 -2.12 22.36 -13.55
CA LEU A 105 -2.26 21.75 -12.23
C LEU A 105 -2.26 22.86 -11.17
N LEU A 106 -3.35 23.00 -10.42
CA LEU A 106 -3.49 24.01 -9.35
C LEU A 106 -3.17 25.44 -9.81
N GLY A 107 -3.46 25.78 -11.07
CA GLY A 107 -3.16 27.08 -11.67
C GLY A 107 -1.73 27.22 -12.24
N PHE A 108 -0.90 26.16 -12.15
CA PHE A 108 0.43 26.14 -12.77
C PHE A 108 0.38 25.41 -14.13
N PRO A 109 0.82 26.05 -15.23
CA PRO A 109 0.91 25.38 -16.52
C PRO A 109 2.09 24.39 -16.54
N ILE A 110 1.80 23.13 -16.83
CA ILE A 110 2.77 22.05 -16.99
C ILE A 110 2.88 21.74 -18.49
N PRO A 111 4.01 22.07 -19.14
CA PRO A 111 4.19 21.77 -20.55
C PRO A 111 4.38 20.28 -20.80
N LYS A 112 4.03 19.85 -22.00
CA LYS A 112 4.25 18.48 -22.49
C LYS A 112 5.72 18.11 -22.37
N GLY A 113 5.96 16.89 -21.89
CA GLY A 113 7.30 16.35 -21.71
C GLY A 113 7.91 16.60 -20.32
N THR A 114 7.26 17.40 -19.45
CA THR A 114 7.71 17.60 -18.07
C THR A 114 7.63 16.29 -17.28
N VAL A 115 8.72 15.94 -16.58
CA VAL A 115 8.76 14.80 -15.66
C VAL A 115 8.22 15.24 -14.30
N CYS A 116 7.04 14.75 -13.96
CA CYS A 116 6.39 14.93 -12.68
C CYS A 116 6.79 13.80 -11.74
N VAL A 117 7.59 14.14 -10.74
CA VAL A 117 7.92 13.23 -9.65
C VAL A 117 6.97 13.50 -8.50
N TRP A 118 6.19 12.50 -8.11
CA TRP A 118 5.31 12.60 -6.95
C TRP A 118 6.11 12.26 -5.70
N GLY A 119 6.74 13.28 -5.13
CA GLY A 119 7.38 13.21 -3.82
C GLY A 119 6.34 13.36 -2.70
N SER A 120 6.47 12.56 -1.64
CA SER A 120 5.63 12.66 -0.44
C SER A 120 4.12 12.47 -0.67
N CYS A 121 3.71 11.33 -1.24
CA CYS A 121 2.30 10.93 -1.30
C CYS A 121 1.64 10.79 0.11
N TRP A 122 2.46 10.76 1.19
CA TRP A 122 2.02 10.44 2.55
C TRP A 122 2.20 11.53 3.62
N GLN A 123 3.11 12.50 3.44
CA GLN A 123 3.47 13.44 4.51
C GLN A 123 2.35 14.42 4.88
N GLY A 124 1.43 14.74 3.94
CA GLY A 124 0.26 15.58 4.23
C GLY A 124 -0.68 14.96 5.27
N TRP A 125 -0.72 13.62 5.37
CA TRP A 125 -1.55 12.92 6.35
C TRP A 125 -0.81 12.65 7.66
N SER A 126 0.51 12.42 7.61
CA SER A 126 1.36 12.21 8.79
C SER A 126 1.49 13.48 9.65
N SER A 127 1.75 14.64 9.02
CA SER A 127 1.93 15.91 9.74
C SER A 127 0.62 16.49 10.28
N SER A 128 -0.53 16.10 9.74
CA SER A 128 -1.85 16.43 10.29
C SER A 128 -2.21 15.61 11.54
N LEU A 129 -1.46 14.53 11.82
CA LEU A 129 -1.69 13.58 12.89
C LEU A 129 -0.47 13.47 13.83
N SER A 130 0.20 14.59 14.13
CA SER A 130 0.89 14.75 15.42
C SER A 130 -0.13 14.90 16.57
N LEU A 131 -1.22 14.15 16.50
CA LEU A 131 -2.13 13.83 17.59
C LEU A 131 -1.71 12.45 18.11
N PRO A 132 -1.89 12.18 19.41
CA PRO A 132 -1.34 10.99 20.06
C PRO A 132 -1.73 9.70 19.33
N PRO A 133 -0.94 8.61 19.51
CA PRO A 133 -1.26 7.30 18.95
C PRO A 133 -2.74 7.01 19.20
N CYS A 134 -3.44 6.56 18.15
CA CYS A 134 -4.88 6.26 18.11
C CYS A 134 -5.28 5.16 19.11
N TYR A 135 -5.11 5.41 20.40
CA TYR A 135 -5.49 4.55 21.52
C TYR A 135 -6.94 4.80 21.95
N GLY A 136 -7.68 5.71 21.29
CA GLY A 136 -8.96 6.21 21.78
C GLY A 136 -10.09 6.37 20.76
N ARG A 137 -10.04 5.75 19.57
CA ARG A 137 -11.15 5.86 18.60
C ARG A 137 -11.47 4.57 17.86
N LEU A 138 -11.52 3.45 18.58
CA LEU A 138 -12.37 2.34 18.17
C LEU A 138 -13.72 2.52 18.85
N PRO A 139 -14.84 2.55 18.11
CA PRO A 139 -16.16 2.60 18.72
C PRO A 139 -16.37 1.32 19.54
N SER A 140 -16.57 1.47 20.84
CA SER A 140 -17.04 0.40 21.71
C SER A 140 -18.41 -0.08 21.22
N PRO A 141 -18.62 -1.38 20.91
CA PRO A 141 -19.94 -1.90 20.61
C PRO A 141 -20.67 -2.22 21.93
N CYS A 142 -21.05 -1.20 22.70
CA CYS A 142 -22.05 -1.35 23.77
C CYS A 142 -22.52 0.01 24.34
N GLN A 143 -23.55 0.60 23.75
CA GLN A 143 -24.58 1.31 24.51
C GLN A 143 -25.92 0.88 23.88
N LYS A 144 -26.54 -0.10 24.53
CA LYS A 144 -27.95 -0.40 24.40
C LYS A 144 -28.68 0.64 25.27
N GLU A 145 -29.53 1.44 24.65
CA GLU A 145 -30.89 1.84 25.08
C GLU A 145 -31.48 2.78 24.03
#